data_AF-A0A937SIV4-F1
#
_entry.id   AF-A0A937SIV4-F1
#
_cell.length_a   1.000
_cell.length_b   1.000
_cell.length_c   1.000
_cell.angle_alpha   90.00
_cell.angle_beta   90.00
_cell.angle_gamma   90.00
#
_symmetry.space_group_name_H-M   'P 1'
#
loop_
_entity.id
_entity.type
_entity.pdbx_description
1 polymer ?
#
loop_
_entity_poly.entity_id
_entity_poly.type
_entity_poly.pdbx_seq_one_letter_code
_entity_poly.pdbx_strand_id
1 'polypeptide(L)'
;MSNKEAELTAYCGLYCGDCLRYKSKVTELARDLMSELQAVRFDRYAEVKSAFVKEFEHYKEFREVLEATARLRCDIPCRLGGDGCLQPCEIKRCVQSKNLEGCWECDEFEKCQKFEFLKPFSGDVPRENLKKIKKYGLGGWAKYRGKFYKWL
;
A
#
# COMPACT_ATOMS: atom_id res chain seq x y z
N MET A 1 -26.47 -4.22 3.16
CA MET A 1 -25.54 -3.14 3.56
C MET A 1 -24.25 -3.37 2.79
N SER A 2 -23.71 -2.33 2.16
CA SER A 2 -22.57 -2.44 1.23
C SER A 2 -21.39 -3.21 1.86
N ASN A 3 -21.09 -4.39 1.29
CA ASN A 3 -19.99 -5.30 1.65
C ASN A 3 -18.59 -4.68 1.45
N LYS A 4 -18.53 -3.49 0.84
CA LYS A 4 -17.31 -2.79 0.45
C LYS A 4 -16.32 -2.55 1.60
N GLU A 5 -16.81 -2.19 2.79
CA GLU A 5 -15.93 -1.93 3.94
C GLU A 5 -15.22 -3.20 4.41
N ALA A 6 -15.94 -4.33 4.41
CA ALA A 6 -15.38 -5.63 4.74
C ALA A 6 -14.33 -6.07 3.71
N GLU A 7 -14.64 -5.91 2.42
CA GLU A 7 -13.73 -6.22 1.31
C GLU A 7 -12.44 -5.40 1.33
N LEU A 8 -12.52 -4.13 1.73
CA LEU A 8 -11.37 -3.23 1.86
C LEU A 8 -10.61 -3.41 3.19
N THR A 9 -11.13 -4.17 4.13
CA THR A 9 -10.45 -4.45 5.40
C THR A 9 -9.40 -5.55 5.21
N ALA A 10 -8.12 -5.21 5.36
CA ALA A 10 -7.03 -6.18 5.31
C ALA A 10 -7.00 -7.06 6.57
N TYR A 11 -6.39 -8.24 6.46
CA TYR A 11 -6.24 -9.19 7.58
C TYR A 11 -5.53 -8.60 8.81
N CYS A 12 -4.61 -7.65 8.60
CA CYS A 12 -3.87 -6.96 9.65
C CYS A 12 -4.62 -5.78 10.28
N GLY A 13 -5.86 -5.47 9.86
CA GLY A 13 -6.60 -4.31 10.37
C GLY A 13 -6.25 -2.99 9.69
N LEU A 14 -5.42 -3.00 8.64
CA LEU A 14 -5.31 -1.86 7.73
C LEU A 14 -6.51 -1.81 6.77
N TYR A 15 -6.79 -0.61 6.25
CA TYR A 15 -7.88 -0.39 5.31
C TYR A 15 -7.31 -0.06 3.92
N CYS A 16 -7.53 -0.94 2.94
CA CYS A 16 -6.98 -0.80 1.60
C CYS A 16 -7.44 0.49 0.91
N GLY A 17 -8.65 1.00 1.22
CA GLY A 17 -9.15 2.25 0.66
C GLY A 17 -8.33 3.50 1.04
N ASP A 18 -7.52 3.43 2.10
CA ASP A 18 -6.63 4.52 2.51
C ASP A 18 -5.17 4.28 2.05
N CYS A 19 -4.90 3.13 1.41
CA CYS A 19 -3.55 2.80 0.98
C CYS A 19 -3.20 3.60 -0.27
N LEU A 20 -2.03 4.27 -0.25
CA LEU A 20 -1.52 5.09 -1.35
C LEU A 20 -1.31 4.29 -2.66
N ARG A 21 -1.38 2.96 -2.58
CA ARG A 21 -1.17 2.04 -3.68
C ARG A 21 -2.47 1.56 -4.33
N TYR A 22 -3.54 1.46 -3.54
CA TYR A 22 -4.79 0.87 -3.98
C TYR A 22 -5.54 1.86 -4.88
N LYS A 23 -5.78 1.49 -6.14
CA LYS A 23 -6.41 2.36 -7.15
C LYS A 23 -5.81 3.78 -7.16
N SER A 24 -4.49 3.82 -7.10
CA SER A 24 -3.73 5.06 -6.89
C SER A 24 -3.62 5.90 -8.16
N LYS A 25 -4.06 7.16 -8.09
CA LYS A 25 -3.81 8.12 -9.17
C LYS A 25 -2.32 8.43 -9.35
N VAL A 26 -1.53 8.34 -8.29
CA VAL A 26 -0.08 8.59 -8.35
C VAL A 26 0.62 7.54 -9.22
N THR A 27 0.27 6.26 -9.08
CA THR A 27 0.89 5.19 -9.88
C THR A 27 0.43 5.20 -11.33
N GLU A 28 -0.80 5.64 -11.59
CA GLU A 28 -1.33 5.92 -12.93
C GLU A 28 -0.53 7.05 -13.60
N LEU A 29 -0.45 8.22 -12.96
CA LEU A 29 0.29 9.37 -13.49
C LEU A 29 1.78 9.06 -13.72
N ALA A 30 2.39 8.27 -12.83
CA ALA A 30 3.78 7.84 -13.00
C ALA A 30 3.97 7.03 -14.30
N ARG A 31 3.04 6.13 -14.61
CA ARG A 31 3.06 5.33 -15.85
C ARG A 31 2.84 6.20 -17.08
N ASP A 32 1.89 7.13 -17.01
CA ASP A 32 1.55 8.01 -18.13
C ASP A 32 2.76 8.90 -18.46
N LEU A 33 3.33 9.57 -17.45
CA LEU A 33 4.54 10.38 -17.61
C LEU A 33 5.71 9.57 -18.16
N MET A 34 5.91 8.34 -17.66
CA MET A 34 6.96 7.45 -18.14
C MET A 34 6.81 7.13 -19.64
N SER A 35 5.57 6.96 -20.11
CA SER A 35 5.24 6.67 -21.51
C SER A 35 5.49 7.89 -22.40
N GLU A 36 5.06 9.08 -21.97
CA GLU A 36 5.28 10.34 -22.69
C GLU A 36 6.77 10.67 -22.84
N LEU A 37 7.55 10.54 -21.75
CA LEU A 37 9.00 10.77 -21.77
C LEU A 37 9.73 9.82 -22.74
N GLN A 38 9.25 8.58 -22.86
CA GLN A 38 9.81 7.61 -23.80
C GLN A 38 9.44 7.98 -25.25
N ALA A 39 8.19 8.37 -25.51
CA ALA A 39 7.71 8.72 -26.84
C ALA A 39 8.50 9.88 -27.47
N VAL A 40 8.91 10.87 -26.65
CA VAL A 40 9.67 12.03 -27.12
C VAL A 40 11.19 11.87 -26.99
N ARG A 41 11.69 10.68 -26.64
CA ARG A 41 13.13 10.41 -26.43
C ARG A 41 13.78 11.40 -25.46
N PHE A 42 13.10 11.66 -24.35
CA PHE A 42 13.55 12.64 -23.36
C PHE A 42 14.89 12.26 -22.72
N ASP A 43 15.28 10.97 -22.78
CA ASP A 43 16.64 10.50 -22.43
C ASP A 43 17.74 11.29 -23.15
N ARG A 44 17.57 11.51 -24.45
CA ARG A 44 18.54 12.26 -25.28
C ARG A 44 18.50 13.74 -24.98
N TYR A 45 17.31 14.29 -24.75
CA TYR A 45 17.16 15.68 -24.35
C TYR A 45 17.88 15.95 -23.01
N ALA A 46 17.66 15.11 -22.00
CA ALA A 46 18.30 15.23 -20.70
C ALA A 46 19.83 15.09 -20.80
N GLU A 47 20.33 14.13 -21.59
CA GLU A 47 21.76 13.93 -21.86
C GLU A 47 22.42 15.23 -22.37
N VAL A 48 21.84 15.88 -23.38
CA VAL A 48 22.38 17.13 -23.93
C VAL A 48 22.16 18.31 -22.97
N LYS A 49 21.00 18.39 -22.32
CA LYS A 49 20.62 19.53 -21.48
C LYS A 49 21.37 19.55 -20.15
N SER A 50 21.88 18.41 -19.69
CA SER A 50 22.70 18.28 -18.48
C SER A 50 23.89 19.26 -18.45
N ALA A 51 24.49 19.55 -19.61
CA ALA A 51 25.56 20.53 -19.77
C ALA A 51 25.19 21.97 -19.35
N PHE A 52 23.89 22.28 -19.27
CA PHE A 52 23.37 23.60 -18.91
C PHE A 52 22.50 23.60 -17.65
N VAL A 53 21.92 22.45 -17.31
CA VAL A 53 21.01 22.25 -16.19
C VAL A 53 21.38 20.92 -15.52
N LYS A 54 22.20 21.03 -14.47
CA LYS A 54 22.84 19.90 -13.77
C LYS A 54 21.85 18.84 -13.28
N GLU A 55 20.62 19.22 -12.97
CA GLU A 55 19.60 18.29 -12.46
C GLU A 55 19.30 17.17 -13.47
N PHE A 56 19.49 17.40 -14.77
CA PHE A 56 19.30 16.37 -15.79
C PHE A 56 20.38 15.27 -15.78
N GLU A 57 21.50 15.47 -15.06
CA GLU A 57 22.46 14.38 -14.82
C GLU A 57 21.80 13.21 -14.07
N HIS A 58 20.78 13.49 -13.26
CA HIS A 58 20.04 12.50 -12.47
C HIS A 58 18.83 11.90 -13.20
N TYR A 59 18.73 12.06 -14.52
CA TYR A 59 17.56 11.60 -15.27
C TYR A 59 17.35 10.08 -15.17
N LYS A 60 18.44 9.32 -15.08
CA LYS A 60 18.37 7.85 -14.94
C LYS A 60 17.73 7.47 -13.60
N GLU A 61 18.19 8.06 -12.50
CA GLU A 61 17.66 7.84 -11.16
C GLU A 61 16.20 8.29 -11.07
N PHE A 62 15.87 9.43 -11.68
CA PHE A 62 14.48 9.88 -11.81
C PHE A 62 13.60 8.83 -12.51
N ARG A 63 14.07 8.27 -13.63
CA ARG A 63 13.36 7.22 -14.37
C ARG A 63 13.17 5.96 -13.54
N GLU A 64 14.19 5.52 -12.79
CA GLU A 64 14.12 4.35 -11.91
C GLU A 64 13.09 4.54 -10.78
N VAL A 65 13.05 5.72 -10.16
CA VAL A 65 12.05 6.06 -9.13
C VAL A 65 10.64 6.13 -9.72
N LEU A 66 10.49 6.71 -10.92
CA LEU A 66 9.21 6.79 -11.62
C LEU A 66 8.67 5.39 -11.95
N GLU A 67 9.54 4.50 -12.45
CA GLU A 67 9.21 3.10 -12.73
C GLU A 67 8.83 2.34 -11.45
N ALA A 68 9.61 2.51 -10.37
CA ALA A 68 9.30 1.91 -9.07
C ALA A 68 7.94 2.40 -8.56
N THR A 69 7.62 3.69 -8.71
CA THR A 69 6.34 4.28 -8.34
C THR A 69 5.20 3.69 -9.16
N ALA A 70 5.35 3.58 -10.48
CA ALA A 70 4.35 2.97 -11.36
C ALA A 70 4.05 1.50 -11.00
N ARG A 71 5.07 0.74 -10.56
CA ARG A 71 4.94 -0.66 -10.12
C ARG A 71 4.22 -0.82 -8.77
N LEU A 72 4.07 0.24 -7.97
CA LEU A 72 3.35 0.15 -6.69
C LEU A 72 1.85 -0.12 -6.86
N ARG A 73 1.29 0.02 -8.07
CA ARG A 73 -0.15 -0.12 -8.34
C ARG A 73 -0.72 -1.40 -7.73
N CYS A 74 -1.84 -1.26 -7.04
CA CYS A 74 -2.62 -2.35 -6.48
C CYS A 74 -4.08 -2.17 -6.88
N ASP A 75 -4.66 -3.15 -7.56
CA ASP A 75 -6.07 -3.09 -8.02
C ASP A 75 -6.99 -4.00 -7.19
N ILE A 76 -6.42 -4.99 -6.49
CA ILE A 76 -7.15 -6.01 -5.74
C ILE A 76 -6.83 -5.86 -4.24
N PRO A 77 -7.83 -5.64 -3.37
CA PRO A 77 -7.63 -5.61 -1.93
C PRO A 77 -7.04 -6.94 -1.40
N CYS A 78 -6.31 -6.86 -0.29
CA CYS A 78 -5.64 -8.04 0.29
C CYS A 78 -6.60 -9.20 0.59
N ARG A 79 -7.81 -8.88 1.10
CA ARG A 79 -8.85 -9.88 1.41
C ARG A 79 -9.40 -10.58 0.17
N LEU A 80 -9.38 -9.91 -0.98
CA LEU A 80 -9.85 -10.46 -2.26
C LEU A 80 -8.75 -11.15 -3.06
N GLY A 81 -7.64 -11.53 -2.39
CA GLY A 81 -6.55 -12.26 -3.03
C GLY A 81 -5.37 -11.40 -3.44
N GLY A 82 -5.46 -10.06 -3.38
CA GLY A 82 -4.36 -9.17 -3.72
C GLY A 82 -3.12 -9.33 -2.83
N ASP A 83 -1.98 -8.88 -3.35
CA ASP A 83 -0.64 -8.97 -2.75
C ASP A 83 -0.02 -7.58 -2.55
N GLY A 84 -0.82 -6.65 -2.03
CA GLY A 84 -0.52 -5.23 -1.85
C GLY A 84 0.72 -4.87 -1.00
N CYS A 85 1.58 -5.83 -0.66
CA CYS A 85 2.92 -5.65 -0.09
C CYS A 85 4.05 -5.85 -1.11
N LEU A 86 3.77 -6.07 -2.41
CA LEU A 86 4.74 -6.46 -3.48
C LEU A 86 5.51 -7.77 -3.25
N GLN A 87 5.36 -8.35 -2.07
CA GLN A 87 6.00 -9.59 -1.63
C GLN A 87 4.97 -10.41 -0.87
N PRO A 88 5.15 -11.74 -0.76
CA PRO A 88 4.26 -12.57 0.02
C PRO A 88 4.15 -12.08 1.47
N CYS A 89 2.92 -11.78 1.92
CA CYS A 89 2.68 -11.27 3.25
C CYS A 89 2.55 -12.41 4.28
N GLU A 90 3.41 -12.41 5.29
CA GLU A 90 3.37 -13.41 6.37
C GLU A 90 2.08 -13.36 7.19
N ILE A 91 1.51 -12.17 7.41
CA ILE A 91 0.24 -12.02 8.13
C ILE A 91 -0.90 -12.74 7.37
N LYS A 92 -0.99 -12.52 6.05
CA LYS A 92 -1.99 -13.17 5.19
C LYS A 92 -1.86 -14.70 5.28
N ARG A 93 -0.63 -15.21 5.11
CA ARG A 93 -0.35 -16.65 5.22
C ARG A 93 -0.74 -17.22 6.59
N CYS A 94 -0.38 -16.52 7.68
CA CYS A 94 -0.69 -16.93 9.05
C CYS A 94 -2.20 -17.00 9.33
N VAL A 95 -2.95 -15.98 8.88
CA VAL A 95 -4.41 -15.94 9.02
C VAL A 95 -5.07 -17.08 8.24
N GLN A 96 -4.64 -17.30 7.00
CA GLN A 96 -5.14 -18.39 6.16
C GLN A 96 -4.81 -19.78 6.75
N SER A 97 -3.59 -20.01 7.24
CA SER A 97 -3.20 -21.30 7.84
C SER A 97 -3.94 -21.61 9.14
N LYS A 98 -4.40 -20.58 9.86
CA LYS A 98 -5.17 -20.72 11.10
C LYS A 98 -6.70 -20.70 10.84
N ASN A 99 -7.13 -20.60 9.58
CA ASN A 99 -8.54 -20.47 9.18
C ASN A 99 -9.28 -19.34 9.93
N LEU A 100 -8.62 -18.19 10.06
CA LEU A 100 -9.19 -16.99 10.68
C LEU A 100 -9.71 -16.02 9.61
N GLU A 101 -10.73 -15.23 9.92
CA GLU A 101 -11.19 -14.13 9.06
C GLU A 101 -10.21 -12.94 9.07
N GLY A 102 -9.40 -12.83 10.12
CA GLY A 102 -8.33 -11.85 10.25
C GLY A 102 -7.66 -11.88 11.62
N CYS A 103 -6.65 -11.03 11.81
CA CYS A 103 -5.87 -11.02 13.05
C CYS A 103 -6.68 -10.64 14.28
N TRP A 104 -7.87 -10.06 14.11
CA TRP A 104 -8.77 -9.74 15.22
C TRP A 104 -9.43 -10.98 15.81
N GLU A 105 -9.27 -12.18 15.24
CA GLU A 105 -9.73 -13.43 15.86
C GLU A 105 -8.62 -14.16 16.61
N CYS A 106 -7.37 -13.72 16.45
CA CYS A 106 -6.23 -14.30 17.15
C CYS A 106 -6.09 -13.66 18.53
N ASP A 107 -5.98 -14.42 19.61
CA ASP A 107 -5.81 -13.87 20.97
C ASP A 107 -4.41 -13.29 21.22
N GLU A 108 -3.43 -13.66 20.40
CA GLU A 108 -2.03 -13.24 20.53
C GLU A 108 -1.69 -11.97 19.73
N PHE A 109 -2.67 -11.37 19.03
CA PHE A 109 -2.40 -10.30 18.06
C PHE A 109 -1.70 -9.08 18.66
N GLU A 110 -1.94 -8.78 19.94
CA GLU A 110 -1.35 -7.63 20.62
C GLU A 110 0.17 -7.73 20.73
N LYS A 111 0.71 -8.94 20.91
CA LYS A 111 2.14 -9.22 21.06
C LYS A 111 2.77 -9.78 19.78
N CYS A 112 1.99 -9.92 18.70
CA CYS A 112 2.45 -10.56 17.48
C CYS A 112 3.52 -9.72 16.77
N GLN A 113 4.73 -10.26 16.63
CA GLN A 113 5.85 -9.59 15.96
C GLN A 113 5.69 -9.50 14.43
N LYS A 114 4.73 -10.22 13.83
CA LYS A 114 4.45 -10.12 12.38
C LYS A 114 3.97 -8.72 11.96
N PHE A 115 3.60 -7.86 12.91
CA PHE A 115 3.20 -6.48 12.65
C PHE A 115 4.38 -5.51 12.59
N GLU A 116 5.58 -5.91 12.99
CA GLU A 116 6.71 -4.97 13.13
C GLU A 116 7.10 -4.33 11.78
N PHE A 117 6.97 -5.03 10.66
CA PHE A 117 7.22 -4.46 9.33
C PHE A 117 6.24 -3.34 8.93
N LEU A 118 5.07 -3.27 9.58
CA LEU A 118 4.08 -2.21 9.35
C LEU A 118 4.38 -0.96 10.18
N LYS A 119 5.17 -1.07 11.26
CA LYS A 119 5.44 0.05 12.16
C LYS A 119 6.06 1.27 11.49
N PRO A 120 7.00 1.16 10.52
CA PRO A 120 7.53 2.34 9.84
C PRO A 120 6.43 3.19 9.15
N PHE A 121 5.41 2.53 8.61
CA PHE A 121 4.35 3.18 7.83
C PHE A 121 3.15 3.60 8.68
N SER A 122 2.66 2.70 9.53
CA SER A 122 1.37 2.83 10.22
C SER A 122 1.46 2.85 11.74
N GLY A 123 2.64 2.62 12.31
CA GLY A 123 2.81 2.54 13.76
C GLY A 123 1.98 1.41 14.36
N ASP A 124 1.27 1.69 15.45
CA ASP A 124 0.40 0.72 16.11
C ASP A 124 -1.06 0.76 15.61
N VAL A 125 -1.38 1.62 14.64
CA VAL A 125 -2.72 1.73 14.02
C VAL A 125 -3.31 0.38 13.60
N PRO A 126 -2.55 -0.56 12.98
CA PRO A 126 -3.11 -1.88 12.67
C PRO A 126 -3.67 -2.59 13.91
N ARG A 127 -2.94 -2.61 15.03
CA ARG A 127 -3.38 -3.26 16.28
C ARG A 127 -4.58 -2.54 16.91
N GLU A 128 -4.58 -1.21 16.91
CA GLU A 128 -5.73 -0.43 17.36
C GLU A 128 -6.98 -0.70 16.53
N ASN A 129 -6.81 -0.80 15.21
CA ASN A 129 -7.89 -1.12 14.29
C ASN A 129 -8.43 -2.53 14.52
N LEU A 130 -7.59 -3.53 14.83
CA LEU A 130 -8.07 -4.86 15.19
C LEU A 130 -8.98 -4.84 16.42
N LYS A 131 -8.69 -4.01 17.43
CA LYS A 131 -9.59 -3.81 18.59
C LYS A 131 -10.94 -3.21 18.17
N LYS A 132 -10.92 -2.26 17.22
CA LYS A 132 -12.15 -1.67 16.66
C LYS A 132 -12.93 -2.67 15.82
N ILE A 133 -12.26 -3.54 15.07
CA ILE A 133 -12.91 -4.61 14.31
C ILE A 133 -13.56 -5.61 15.27
N LYS A 134 -12.87 -6.04 16.34
CA LYS A 134 -13.48 -6.88 17.41
C LYS A 134 -14.76 -6.22 17.98
N LYS A 135 -14.74 -4.90 18.21
CA LYS A 135 -15.85 -4.18 18.84
C LYS A 135 -17.03 -3.88 17.91
N TYR A 136 -16.77 -3.49 16.67
CA TYR A 136 -17.79 -2.93 15.75
C TYR A 136 -18.09 -3.83 14.55
N GLY A 137 -17.35 -4.93 14.38
CA GLY A 137 -17.45 -5.83 13.24
C GLY A 137 -16.93 -5.21 11.93
N LEU A 138 -16.78 -6.07 10.91
CA LEU A 138 -16.24 -5.68 9.60
C LEU A 138 -17.08 -4.63 8.87
N GLY A 139 -18.41 -4.64 9.05
CA GLY A 139 -19.30 -3.66 8.41
C GLY A 139 -19.28 -2.28 9.07
N GLY A 140 -18.82 -2.16 10.32
CA GLY A 140 -19.01 -0.93 11.13
C GLY A 140 -17.72 -0.25 11.58
N TRP A 141 -16.58 -0.96 11.62
CA TRP A 141 -15.35 -0.44 12.21
C TRP A 141 -14.70 0.69 11.41
N ALA A 142 -14.86 0.69 10.08
CA ALA A 142 -14.08 1.53 9.18
C ALA A 142 -14.24 3.03 9.47
N LYS A 143 -15.39 3.49 9.94
CA LYS A 143 -15.60 4.90 10.34
C LYS A 143 -14.81 5.33 11.58
N TYR A 144 -14.25 4.38 12.33
CA TYR A 144 -13.43 4.62 13.52
C TYR A 144 -11.93 4.37 13.26
N ARG A 145 -11.55 3.99 12.03
CA ARG A 145 -10.17 3.59 11.71
C ARG A 145 -9.18 4.73 11.95
N GLY A 146 -7.98 4.37 12.39
CA GLY A 146 -6.86 5.31 12.44
C GLY A 146 -6.33 5.62 11.04
N LYS A 147 -5.49 6.65 10.93
CA LYS A 147 -4.86 7.02 9.66
C LYS A 147 -3.88 5.93 9.22
N PHE A 148 -3.91 5.57 7.93
CA PHE A 148 -3.07 4.50 7.40
C PHE A 148 -1.58 4.81 7.54
N TYR A 149 -1.17 6.03 7.18
CA TYR A 149 0.22 6.47 7.21
C TYR A 149 0.45 7.46 8.36
N LYS A 150 1.57 7.32 9.07
CA LYS A 150 1.94 8.19 10.20
C LYS A 150 2.05 9.67 9.87
N TRP A 151 2.33 9.99 8.61
CA TRP A 151 2.56 11.35 8.13
C TRP A 151 1.32 12.01 7.53
N LEU A 152 0.18 11.31 7.51
CA LEU A 152 -1.11 11.89 7.11
C LEU A 152 -1.88 12.37 8.33
#